data_AF-A0A6P8BWT5-F1
#
_entry.id   AF-A0A6P8BWT5-F1
#
_cell.length_a   1.000
_cell.length_b   1.000
_cell.length_c   1.000
_cell.angle_alpha   90.00
_cell.angle_beta   90.00
_cell.angle_gamma   90.00
#
_symmetry.space_group_name_H-M   'P 1'
#
loop_
_entity.id
_entity.type
_entity.pdbx_description
1 polymer ?
#
loop_
_entity_poly.entity_id
_entity_poly.type
_entity_poly.pdbx_seq_one_letter_code
_entity_poly.pdbx_strand_id
1 'polypeptide(L)'
;MDNASNGSSGTNEVLGREPSSSRSSAPAIDSSNKGFQLLKKHGWKEGTGLGIYEQGRLEPVETHMKNNKHGLGADKVKKKIPKTSNAAASDGKDGNEKLQSKKSKALSKKARKMLELEKQLQDKEFERAFFREFWPENV
;
A
#
# COMPACT_ATOMS: atom_id res chain seq x y z
N MET A 1 -31.85 -23.12 -60.90
CA MET A 1 -30.60 -23.25 -60.12
C MET A 1 -29.86 -21.93 -60.28
N ASP A 2 -29.50 -21.38 -59.12
CA ASP A 2 -28.52 -20.32 -58.86
C ASP A 2 -28.89 -18.89 -59.31
N ASN A 3 -29.40 -18.09 -58.37
CA ASN A 3 -29.11 -16.67 -58.33
C ASN A 3 -28.90 -16.19 -56.89
N ALA A 4 -27.75 -15.55 -56.67
CA ALA A 4 -27.17 -15.19 -55.40
C ALA A 4 -27.87 -13.98 -54.77
N SER A 5 -28.27 -14.09 -53.50
CA SER A 5 -28.68 -12.96 -52.68
C SER A 5 -27.52 -12.58 -51.76
N ASN A 6 -26.81 -11.51 -52.13
CA ASN A 6 -25.83 -10.85 -51.29
C ASN A 6 -26.56 -9.96 -50.26
N GLY A 7 -26.51 -10.35 -48.99
CA GLY A 7 -26.92 -9.52 -47.86
C GLY A 7 -25.79 -9.45 -46.84
N SER A 8 -24.78 -8.63 -47.10
CA SER A 8 -23.75 -8.28 -46.12
C SER A 8 -24.30 -7.18 -45.21
N SER A 9 -24.89 -7.56 -44.09
CA SER A 9 -25.16 -6.64 -42.98
C SER A 9 -23.98 -6.69 -42.01
N GLY A 10 -23.02 -5.79 -42.22
CA GLY A 10 -21.93 -5.56 -41.28
C GLY A 10 -22.47 -5.02 -39.96
N THR A 11 -22.43 -5.84 -38.92
CA THR A 11 -22.66 -5.42 -37.54
C THR A 11 -21.38 -4.73 -37.05
N ASN A 12 -21.38 -3.40 -37.02
CA ASN A 12 -20.38 -2.61 -36.30
C ASN A 12 -20.66 -2.75 -34.80
N GLU A 13 -20.00 -3.73 -34.16
CA GLU A 13 -19.98 -3.83 -32.71
C GLU A 13 -19.03 -2.77 -32.15
N VAL A 14 -19.64 -1.73 -31.59
CA VAL A 14 -19.00 -0.74 -30.73
C VAL A 14 -18.47 -1.47 -29.50
N LEU A 15 -17.16 -1.68 -29.43
CA LEU A 15 -16.48 -2.19 -28.23
C LEU A 15 -16.58 -1.14 -27.11
N GLY A 16 -17.67 -1.22 -26.35
CA GLY A 16 -17.83 -0.57 -25.06
C GLY A 16 -16.76 -1.09 -24.11
N ARG A 17 -15.88 -0.18 -23.68
CA ARG A 17 -14.90 -0.44 -22.62
C ARG A 17 -15.65 -0.51 -21.30
N GLU A 18 -16.08 -1.71 -20.92
CA GLU A 18 -16.62 -2.02 -19.61
C GLU A 18 -15.61 -1.63 -18.51
N PRO A 19 -15.96 -0.78 -17.54
CA PRO A 19 -15.13 -0.59 -16.37
C PRO A 19 -15.22 -1.85 -15.51
N SER A 20 -14.25 -2.76 -15.69
CA SER A 20 -14.03 -3.90 -14.79
C SER A 20 -13.52 -3.41 -13.43
N SER A 21 -14.32 -2.65 -12.69
CA SER A 21 -14.18 -2.54 -11.25
C SER A 21 -14.83 -3.77 -10.65
N SER A 22 -14.12 -4.90 -10.68
CA SER A 22 -14.41 -6.03 -9.81
C SER A 22 -14.15 -5.56 -8.38
N ARG A 23 -15.15 -4.92 -7.76
CA ARG A 23 -15.20 -4.76 -6.30
C ARG A 23 -15.08 -6.16 -5.73
N SER A 24 -13.97 -6.46 -5.08
CA SER A 24 -13.81 -7.69 -4.34
C SER A 24 -14.78 -7.61 -3.16
N SER A 25 -16.02 -8.06 -3.36
CA SER A 25 -16.92 -8.34 -2.24
C SER A 25 -16.23 -9.39 -1.38
N ALA A 26 -15.95 -9.02 -0.13
CA ALA A 26 -15.38 -9.98 0.80
C ALA A 26 -16.42 -11.10 0.98
N PRO A 27 -15.99 -12.37 1.07
CA PRO A 27 -16.94 -13.46 1.26
C PRO A 27 -17.76 -13.20 2.54
N ALA A 28 -19.05 -13.49 2.46
CA ALA A 28 -19.96 -13.38 3.60
C ALA A 28 -19.43 -14.19 4.80
N ILE A 29 -19.69 -13.70 6.01
CA ILE A 29 -19.28 -14.40 7.24
C ILE A 29 -20.08 -15.71 7.33
N ASP A 30 -19.38 -16.82 7.48
CA ASP A 30 -20.01 -18.14 7.60
C ASP A 30 -20.86 -18.28 8.88
N SER A 31 -21.92 -19.07 8.78
CA SER A 31 -22.87 -19.36 9.87
C SER A 31 -22.24 -20.10 11.05
N SER A 32 -21.15 -20.84 10.83
CA SER A 32 -20.39 -21.49 11.91
C SER A 32 -19.60 -20.49 12.76
N ASN A 33 -19.36 -19.27 12.25
CA ASN A 33 -18.63 -18.23 12.95
C ASN A 33 -19.41 -17.76 14.19
N LYS A 34 -18.75 -17.73 15.36
CA LYS A 34 -19.36 -17.28 16.62
C LYS A 34 -19.94 -15.87 16.51
N GLY A 35 -19.26 -14.97 15.80
CA GLY A 35 -19.72 -13.59 15.57
C GLY A 35 -21.02 -13.52 14.77
N PHE A 36 -21.16 -14.35 13.72
CA PHE A 36 -22.40 -14.45 12.95
C PHE A 36 -23.56 -14.90 13.84
N GLN A 37 -23.35 -15.93 14.66
CA GLN A 37 -24.38 -16.44 15.58
C GLN A 37 -24.78 -15.40 16.62
N LEU A 38 -23.81 -14.64 17.14
CA LEU A 38 -24.09 -13.54 18.08
C LEU A 38 -24.92 -12.45 17.42
N LEU A 39 -24.56 -12.01 16.22
CA LEU A 39 -25.31 -11.00 15.48
C LEU A 39 -26.77 -11.44 15.27
N LYS A 40 -26.98 -12.66 14.75
CA LYS A 40 -28.32 -13.24 14.56
C LYS A 40 -29.12 -13.30 15.86
N LYS A 41 -28.49 -13.71 16.98
CA LYS A 41 -29.14 -13.74 18.31
C LYS A 41 -29.58 -12.38 18.80
N HIS A 42 -28.88 -11.31 18.42
CA HIS A 42 -29.24 -9.93 18.77
C HIS A 42 -30.16 -9.27 17.73
N GLY A 43 -30.79 -10.06 16.86
CA GLY A 43 -31.80 -9.57 15.92
C GLY A 43 -31.24 -9.01 14.62
N TRP A 44 -29.93 -9.10 14.38
CA TRP A 44 -29.37 -8.76 13.07
C TRP A 44 -29.78 -9.81 12.03
N LYS A 45 -30.13 -9.34 10.82
CA LYS A 45 -30.52 -10.19 9.70
C LYS A 45 -29.40 -10.19 8.67
N GLU A 46 -29.23 -11.33 8.03
CA GLU A 46 -28.19 -11.47 7.02
C GLU A 46 -28.60 -10.73 5.76
N GLY A 47 -27.63 -10.07 5.13
CA GLY A 47 -27.88 -9.18 3.99
C GLY A 47 -28.40 -7.80 4.37
N THR A 48 -28.61 -7.48 5.66
CA THR A 48 -29.02 -6.14 6.09
C THR A 48 -27.92 -5.38 6.81
N GLY A 49 -27.93 -4.06 6.67
CA GLY A 49 -26.99 -3.17 7.33
C GLY A 49 -27.25 -3.07 8.83
N LEU A 50 -26.26 -2.64 9.60
CA LEU A 50 -26.43 -2.39 11.03
C LEU A 50 -27.16 -1.05 11.29
N GLY A 51 -27.88 -0.97 12.40
CA GLY A 51 -28.59 0.23 12.85
C GLY A 51 -30.11 0.10 12.78
N ILE A 52 -30.82 1.08 13.37
CA ILE A 52 -32.29 1.06 13.51
C ILE A 52 -33.01 0.96 12.15
N TYR A 53 -32.46 1.61 11.14
CA TYR A 53 -33.00 1.65 9.78
C TYR A 53 -32.15 0.84 8.80
N GLU A 54 -31.34 -0.11 9.31
CA GLU A 54 -30.43 -0.93 8.50
C GLU A 54 -29.46 -0.10 7.64
N GLN A 55 -29.15 1.13 8.08
CA GLN A 55 -28.41 2.13 7.31
C GLN A 55 -26.90 1.89 7.23
N GLY A 56 -26.38 0.93 7.99
CA GLY A 56 -24.98 0.54 7.98
C GLY A 56 -24.56 -0.05 6.64
N ARG A 57 -23.27 0.08 6.31
CA ARG A 57 -22.70 -0.53 5.10
C ARG A 57 -22.76 -2.06 5.20
N LEU A 58 -23.12 -2.70 4.09
CA LEU A 58 -23.05 -4.16 3.95
C LEU A 58 -21.62 -4.64 3.73
N GLU A 59 -20.88 -3.88 2.94
CA GLU A 59 -19.51 -4.22 2.54
C GLU A 59 -18.48 -3.47 3.41
N PRO A 60 -17.38 -4.15 3.79
CA PRO A 60 -16.26 -3.52 4.48
C PRO A 60 -15.71 -2.31 3.72
N VAL A 61 -15.04 -1.42 4.45
CA VAL A 61 -14.31 -0.31 3.84
C VAL A 61 -13.02 -0.83 3.24
N GLU A 62 -12.81 -0.59 1.95
CA GLU A 62 -11.54 -0.92 1.29
C GLU A 62 -10.40 -0.10 1.91
N THR A 63 -9.29 -0.76 2.19
CA THR A 63 -8.09 -0.11 2.73
C THR A 63 -6.95 -0.23 1.73
N HIS A 64 -6.16 0.84 1.61
CA HIS A 64 -4.96 0.83 0.77
C HIS A 64 -3.73 0.67 1.67
N MET A 65 -3.00 -0.42 1.47
CA MET A 65 -1.72 -0.61 2.17
C MET A 65 -0.66 0.29 1.54
N LYS A 66 0.03 1.07 2.38
CA LYS A 66 1.15 1.91 1.96
C LYS A 66 2.46 1.16 2.18
N ASN A 67 3.07 0.71 1.08
CA ASN A 67 4.32 -0.05 1.14
C ASN A 67 5.58 0.84 1.24
N ASN A 68 5.45 2.15 1.02
CA ASN A 68 6.56 3.10 1.06
C ASN A 68 6.65 3.86 2.38
N LYS A 69 7.82 4.45 2.66
CA LYS A 69 8.07 5.28 3.86
C LYS A 69 8.03 6.79 3.57
N HIS A 70 7.70 7.20 2.34
CA HIS A 70 7.65 8.61 1.97
C HIS A 70 6.47 9.32 2.63
N GLY A 71 6.55 10.65 2.79
CA GLY A 71 5.42 11.45 3.28
C GLY A 71 4.20 11.37 2.36
N LEU A 72 3.02 11.66 2.88
CA LEU A 72 1.83 11.84 2.05
C LEU A 72 2.09 12.99 1.06
N GLY A 73 1.79 12.76 -0.22
CA GLY A 73 2.03 13.75 -1.29
C GLY A 73 3.46 13.79 -1.86
N ALA A 74 4.35 12.86 -1.48
CA ALA A 74 5.71 12.79 -2.02
C ALA A 74 5.78 12.37 -3.50
N ASP A 75 4.78 11.64 -4.00
CA ASP A 75 4.77 11.06 -5.36
C ASP A 75 4.52 12.09 -6.47
N LYS A 76 4.57 13.40 -6.18
CA LYS A 76 4.35 14.48 -7.15
C LYS A 76 5.61 14.74 -8.00
N VAL A 77 6.25 13.70 -8.52
CA VAL A 77 7.22 13.88 -9.60
C VAL A 77 6.44 13.81 -10.91
N LYS A 78 6.16 14.98 -11.46
CA LYS A 78 5.60 15.14 -12.81
C LYS A 78 6.44 14.29 -13.76
N LYS A 79 5.89 13.20 -14.29
CA LYS A 79 6.54 12.42 -15.35
C LYS A 79 6.81 13.38 -16.51
N LYS A 80 8.07 13.82 -16.67
CA LYS A 80 8.48 14.49 -17.89
C LYS A 80 8.36 13.44 -18.99
N ILE A 81 7.46 13.69 -19.93
CA ILE A 81 7.32 12.91 -21.16
C ILE A 81 8.71 12.87 -21.82
N PRO A 82 9.29 11.69 -22.10
CA PRO A 82 10.53 11.62 -22.85
C PRO A 82 10.22 12.12 -24.26
N LYS A 83 10.80 13.27 -24.63
CA LYS A 83 10.79 13.72 -26.03
C LYS A 83 11.64 12.74 -26.83
N THR A 84 10.99 11.90 -27.62
CA THR A 84 11.61 11.19 -28.72
C THR A 84 11.74 12.15 -29.89
N SER A 85 12.97 12.34 -30.38
CA SER A 85 13.29 12.47 -31.82
C SER A 85 14.79 12.68 -31.97
N ASN A 86 15.39 11.81 -32.75
CA ASN A 86 16.77 11.85 -33.18
C ASN A 86 17.04 13.11 -34.02
N ALA A 87 18.13 13.81 -33.73
CA ALA A 87 18.82 14.68 -34.69
C ALA A 87 20.31 14.69 -34.34
N ALA A 88 21.12 14.55 -35.38
CA ALA A 88 22.54 14.30 -35.34
C ALA A 88 23.39 15.51 -34.92
N ALA A 89 24.55 15.18 -34.32
CA ALA A 89 25.85 15.87 -34.37
C ALA A 89 25.95 17.36 -33.98
N SER A 90 26.68 17.63 -32.88
CA SER A 90 27.82 18.57 -32.92
C SER A 90 28.76 18.37 -31.73
N ASP A 91 30.05 18.24 -32.07
CA ASP A 91 31.24 18.24 -31.23
C ASP A 91 31.32 19.43 -30.25
N GLY A 92 31.98 19.21 -29.10
CA GLY A 92 32.31 20.25 -28.12
C GLY A 92 32.91 19.68 -26.85
N LYS A 93 34.22 19.84 -26.69
CA LYS A 93 35.07 19.35 -25.59
C LYS A 93 35.08 20.33 -24.41
N ASP A 94 35.71 19.91 -23.30
CA ASP A 94 36.10 20.67 -22.09
C ASP A 94 35.04 20.76 -20.97
N GLY A 95 35.28 20.52 -19.69
CA GLY A 95 36.46 20.14 -18.93
C GLY A 95 36.13 20.29 -17.42
N ASN A 96 36.56 19.30 -16.63
CA ASN A 96 37.05 19.43 -15.25
C ASN A 96 36.10 19.61 -14.02
N GLU A 97 36.49 18.84 -12.99
CA GLU A 97 36.36 19.05 -11.53
C GLU A 97 35.11 18.61 -10.71
N LYS A 98 35.20 17.35 -10.23
CA LYS A 98 35.35 16.88 -8.82
C LYS A 98 34.42 17.46 -7.71
N LEU A 99 34.20 16.62 -6.68
CA LEU A 99 33.82 16.93 -5.26
C LEU A 99 32.29 17.08 -5.02
N GLN A 100 31.58 16.25 -4.25
CA GLN A 100 31.93 15.50 -3.03
C GLN A 100 31.00 14.29 -2.84
N SER A 101 31.59 13.09 -2.81
CA SER A 101 31.07 12.00 -2.00
C SER A 101 31.14 12.44 -0.53
N LYS A 102 29.97 12.65 0.09
CA LYS A 102 29.91 12.79 1.55
C LYS A 102 30.27 11.44 2.15
N LYS A 103 31.56 11.31 2.48
CA LYS A 103 32.19 10.22 3.23
C LYS A 103 31.29 9.84 4.40
N SER A 104 30.64 8.68 4.33
CA SER A 104 30.25 7.97 5.54
C SER A 104 31.56 7.66 6.27
N LYS A 105 31.82 8.36 7.38
CA LYS A 105 32.89 7.95 8.29
C LYS A 105 32.49 6.58 8.80
N ALA A 106 33.02 5.52 8.21
CA ALA A 106 32.81 4.18 8.70
C ALA A 106 33.38 4.13 10.12
N LEU A 107 32.50 4.17 11.12
CA LEU A 107 32.89 3.99 12.52
C LEU A 107 33.65 2.67 12.62
N SER A 108 34.84 2.72 13.23
CA SER A 108 35.67 1.54 13.49
C SER A 108 34.84 0.47 14.21
N LYS A 109 35.14 -0.81 13.94
CA LYS A 109 34.47 -1.95 14.58
C LYS A 109 34.41 -1.80 16.11
N LYS A 110 35.45 -1.22 16.72
CA LYS A 110 35.53 -0.95 18.16
C LYS A 110 34.52 0.11 18.63
N ALA A 111 34.35 1.19 17.87
CA ALA A 111 33.41 2.26 18.20
C ALA A 111 31.95 1.78 18.11
N ARG A 112 31.64 0.94 17.12
CA ARG A 112 30.31 0.33 16.99
C ARG A 112 29.99 -0.58 18.17
N LYS A 113 30.96 -1.40 18.59
CA LYS A 113 30.77 -2.34 19.71
C LYS A 113 30.62 -1.62 21.05
N MET A 114 31.31 -0.51 21.24
CA MET A 114 31.16 0.34 22.44
C MET A 114 29.76 0.96 22.51
N LEU A 115 29.28 1.55 21.41
CA LEU A 115 27.96 2.16 21.34
C LEU A 115 26.83 1.15 21.57
N GLU A 116 26.98 -0.06 21.03
CA GLU A 116 26.01 -1.14 21.23
C GLU A 116 25.90 -1.55 22.71
N LEU A 117 27.05 -1.65 23.39
CA LEU A 117 27.08 -2.01 24.81
C LEU A 117 26.47 -0.92 25.69
N GLU A 118 26.76 0.35 25.39
CA GLU A 118 26.15 1.49 26.07
C GLU A 118 24.63 1.50 25.89
N LYS A 119 24.14 1.28 24.67
CA LYS A 119 22.71 1.16 24.38
C LYS A 119 22.08 0.01 25.15
N GLN A 120 22.71 -1.17 25.18
CA GLN A 120 22.20 -2.30 25.95
C GLN A 120 22.11 -2.01 27.46
N LEU A 121 23.04 -1.24 28.01
CA LEU A 121 22.97 -0.81 29.42
C LEU A 121 21.84 0.19 29.63
N GLN A 122 21.62 1.11 28.70
CA GLN A 122 20.48 2.03 28.76
C GLN A 122 19.14 1.30 28.66
N ASP A 123 19.00 0.36 27.73
CA ASP A 123 17.77 -0.42 27.56
C ASP A 123 17.48 -1.26 28.82
N LYS A 124 18.51 -1.87 29.43
CA LYS A 124 18.38 -2.61 30.69
C LYS A 124 18.02 -1.72 31.88
N GLU A 125 18.65 -0.56 31.99
CA GLU A 125 18.34 0.38 33.08
C GLU A 125 16.94 0.97 32.90
N PHE A 126 16.55 1.27 31.66
CA PHE A 126 15.20 1.68 31.31
C PHE A 126 14.18 0.60 31.68
N GLU A 127 14.40 -0.65 31.29
CA GLU A 127 13.51 -1.76 31.63
C GLU A 127 13.40 -1.93 33.14
N ARG A 128 14.52 -1.89 33.87
CA ARG A 128 14.53 -1.99 35.34
C ARG A 128 13.79 -0.82 36.01
N ALA A 129 13.99 0.40 35.52
CA ALA A 129 13.30 1.59 36.02
C ALA A 129 11.79 1.54 35.69
N PHE A 130 11.45 1.15 34.46
CA PHE A 130 10.09 1.03 33.97
C PHE A 130 9.29 -0.01 34.74
N PHE A 131 9.85 -1.20 34.99
CA PHE A 131 9.19 -2.23 35.80
C PHE A 131 9.04 -1.81 37.26
N ARG A 132 10.03 -1.14 37.85
CA ARG A 132 9.92 -0.60 39.22
C ARG A 132 8.80 0.43 39.34
N GLU A 133 8.60 1.26 38.34
CA GLU A 133 7.65 2.37 38.38
C GLU A 133 6.23 1.97 37.96
N PHE A 134 6.10 1.02 37.03
CA PHE A 134 4.80 0.67 36.44
C PHE A 134 4.25 -0.68 36.93
N TRP A 135 5.09 -1.58 37.46
CA TRP A 135 4.68 -2.94 37.89
C TRP A 135 5.39 -3.37 39.20
N PRO A 136 5.06 -2.75 40.35
CA PRO A 136 5.80 -2.93 41.61
C PRO A 136 5.67 -4.30 42.30
N GLU A 137 4.73 -5.18 41.91
CA GLU A 137 4.45 -6.44 42.62
C GLU A 137 5.28 -7.66 42.15
N ASN A 138 6.23 -7.51 41.23
CA ASN A 138 7.02 -8.62 40.68
C ASN A 138 8.55 -8.47 40.82
N VAL A 139 9.02 -7.66 41.79
CA VAL A 139 10.42 -7.58 42.23
C VAL A 139 10.56 -8.04 43.66
#